data_AF-A0A6P8GCN1-F1
#
_entry.id   AF-A0A6P8GCN1-F1
#
_cell.length_a   1.000
_cell.length_b   1.000
_cell.length_c   1.000
_cell.angle_alpha   90.00
_cell.angle_beta   90.00
_cell.angle_gamma   90.00
#
_symmetry.space_group_name_H-M   'P 1'
#
loop_
_entity.id
_entity.type
_entity.pdbx_description
1 polymer ?
#
loop_
_entity_poly.entity_id
_entity_poly.type
_entity_poly.pdbx_seq_one_letter_code
_entity_poly.pdbx_strand_id
1 'polypeptide(L)'
;MGWLGCTVILSCLFHTLLAHNDVFTSIGQMTDLLYVEKDLVTSLKDYIKAEEIKLQEVKTWADKLDTLTATAMQDPEGFLGHPVNAFKLMKRLNTEWVDLENLVLKDTSDGFISNLTIQRQFFPTEEDQTGAAKALLRLQDTYRLDANTISTGILPGVTYKSPMTAEDCYELGKVSYSDADYYHTELWMAQALKQLDEGEESTIDSVTILDYLSYSIYQQGELERALELTKRLLELDPVHQRANGNLKYFEFQLEKQTKQEAAKNLVTSQKMNGTEKREPQKTRFRDPLPERKVYEMLCRGEGIKMTPRRQSRLFCRYYDNGHNPQYLLGPVKQEDEWDRPRIVRFHDIISDSEIAKVKELAKPRLRRATISNPVTGVLETAHYRISKSAWLTSYEHPVIERINQRIEDLTGLEMDTAEELQVANYGVGGQYEPHFDFGRKDEPDAFKELGTGNRIATWLFYMSDVPAGGATVFPDVGAAVRPKKGTAVFWYNLFPSGEGDYSTRHAACPVLVGNKWVSNKWIHERGQEFRRPCTLEEISS
;
A
#
# COMPACT_ATOMS: atom_id res chain seq x y z
N MET A 1 29.07 59.00 -16.48
CA MET A 1 28.81 58.22 -17.70
C MET A 1 29.74 57.01 -17.63
N GLY A 2 29.33 55.76 -17.49
CA GLY A 2 28.05 55.12 -17.62
C GLY A 2 28.29 53.71 -18.18
N TRP A 3 27.64 52.72 -17.56
CA TRP A 3 27.25 51.41 -18.13
C TRP A 3 28.37 50.37 -18.28
N LEU A 4 28.22 49.08 -17.95
CA LEU A 4 27.20 48.32 -17.24
C LEU A 4 27.86 46.96 -16.92
N GLY A 5 27.85 46.51 -15.67
CA GLY A 5 28.26 45.15 -15.31
C GLY A 5 27.12 44.16 -15.54
N CYS A 6 27.29 43.22 -16.47
CA CYS A 6 26.40 42.06 -16.60
C CYS A 6 26.71 41.06 -15.50
N THR A 7 25.94 41.14 -14.41
CA THR A 7 25.78 40.04 -13.46
C THR A 7 24.76 39.06 -14.05
N VAL A 8 25.25 37.91 -14.51
CA VAL A 8 24.38 36.77 -14.86
C VAL A 8 23.88 36.20 -13.55
N ILE A 9 22.72 36.67 -13.09
CA ILE A 9 21.94 36.01 -12.04
C ILE A 9 21.37 34.75 -12.68
N LEU A 10 22.07 33.63 -12.48
CA LEU A 10 21.54 32.30 -12.74
C LEU A 10 20.41 32.06 -11.74
N SER A 11 19.22 32.54 -12.05
CA SER A 11 18.00 32.12 -11.37
C SER A 11 17.83 30.63 -11.67
N CYS A 12 18.31 29.79 -10.74
CA CYS A 12 17.90 28.41 -10.66
C CYS A 12 16.42 28.42 -10.30
N LEU A 13 15.57 28.61 -11.30
CA LEU A 13 14.21 28.13 -11.28
C LEU A 13 14.31 26.63 -11.07
N PHE A 14 14.21 26.20 -9.80
CA PHE A 14 13.79 24.85 -9.46
C PHE A 14 12.42 24.67 -10.10
N HIS A 15 12.38 24.30 -11.37
CA HIS A 15 11.32 23.44 -11.86
C HIS A 15 11.56 22.11 -11.15
N THR A 16 11.02 21.98 -9.94
CA THR A 16 10.67 20.68 -9.41
C THR A 16 9.77 20.06 -10.45
N LEU A 17 10.37 19.24 -11.34
CA LEU A 17 9.64 18.20 -12.02
C LEU A 17 8.80 17.53 -10.92
N LEU A 18 7.48 17.70 -11.01
CA LEU A 18 6.50 17.00 -10.18
C LEU A 18 6.66 15.51 -10.50
N ALA A 19 7.65 14.90 -9.84
CA ALA A 19 7.77 13.47 -9.78
C ALA A 19 6.48 12.96 -9.17
N HIS A 20 5.74 12.16 -9.93
CA HIS A 20 4.56 11.46 -9.44
C HIS A 20 4.99 10.67 -8.21
N ASN A 21 4.53 11.12 -7.04
CA ASN A 21 4.92 10.56 -5.77
C ASN A 21 3.79 9.66 -5.32
N ASP A 22 3.93 8.36 -5.54
CA ASP A 22 2.99 7.38 -5.00
C ASP A 22 2.98 7.45 -3.46
N VAL A 23 2.07 8.20 -2.88
CA VAL A 23 2.09 8.58 -1.46
C VAL A 23 1.82 7.36 -0.58
N PHE A 24 0.95 6.45 -1.03
CA PHE A 24 0.54 5.24 -0.29
C PHE A 24 1.70 4.27 -0.03
N THR A 25 2.76 4.30 -0.85
CA THR A 25 3.88 3.35 -0.73
C THR A 25 4.84 3.66 0.42
N SER A 26 4.71 4.82 1.09
CA SER A 26 5.50 5.19 2.27
C SER A 26 4.65 5.80 3.39
N ILE A 27 4.72 5.19 4.58
CA ILE A 27 4.06 5.72 5.79
C ILE A 27 4.64 7.09 6.19
N GLY A 28 5.89 7.39 5.83
CA GLY A 28 6.47 8.70 6.12
C GLY A 28 5.65 9.84 5.51
N GLN A 29 5.32 9.72 4.22
CA GLN A 29 4.52 10.71 3.51
C GLN A 29 3.04 10.67 3.91
N MET A 30 2.48 9.47 4.19
CA MET A 30 1.12 9.37 4.72
C MET A 30 0.97 10.04 6.10
N THR A 31 2.03 10.05 6.92
CA THR A 31 2.03 10.76 8.20
C THR A 31 1.89 12.27 7.99
N ASP A 32 2.56 12.82 6.97
CA ASP A 32 2.46 14.23 6.64
C ASP A 32 1.03 14.61 6.18
N LEU A 33 0.36 13.71 5.44
CA LEU A 33 -1.05 13.90 5.04
C LEU A 33 -2.01 14.01 6.22
N LEU A 34 -1.78 13.26 7.30
CA LEU A 34 -2.62 13.35 8.51
C LEU A 34 -2.52 14.73 9.18
N TYR A 35 -1.34 15.36 9.14
CA TYR A 35 -1.18 16.72 9.64
C TYR A 35 -1.89 17.73 8.73
N VAL A 36 -1.78 17.57 7.41
CA VAL A 36 -2.51 18.40 6.43
C VAL A 36 -4.02 18.30 6.64
N GLU A 37 -4.56 17.10 6.80
CA GLU A 37 -5.99 16.87 7.05
C GLU A 37 -6.43 17.56 8.36
N LYS A 38 -5.65 17.41 9.44
CA LYS A 38 -5.93 18.08 10.72
C LYS A 38 -5.99 19.60 10.59
N ASP A 39 -5.08 20.18 9.82
CA ASP A 39 -5.05 21.64 9.59
C ASP A 39 -6.26 22.08 8.75
N LEU A 40 -6.66 21.31 7.75
CA LEU A 40 -7.88 21.57 6.96
C LEU A 40 -9.16 21.45 7.80
N VAL A 41 -9.25 20.48 8.70
CA VAL A 41 -10.38 20.36 9.65
C VAL A 41 -10.46 21.59 10.56
N THR A 42 -9.31 22.13 10.98
CA THR A 42 -9.26 23.36 11.77
C THR A 42 -9.78 24.54 10.95
N SER A 43 -9.31 24.68 9.71
CA SER A 43 -9.76 25.71 8.77
C SER A 43 -11.26 25.61 8.44
N LEU A 44 -11.80 24.38 8.34
CA LEU A 44 -13.22 24.12 8.13
C LEU A 44 -14.05 24.58 9.34
N LYS A 45 -13.57 24.36 10.57
CA LYS A 45 -14.24 24.85 11.79
C LYS A 45 -14.28 26.37 11.86
N ASP A 46 -13.22 27.05 11.42
CA ASP A 46 -13.20 28.50 11.35
C ASP A 46 -14.21 29.04 10.33
N TYR A 47 -14.33 28.38 9.17
CA TYR A 47 -15.39 28.67 8.19
C TYR A 47 -16.79 28.47 8.78
N ILE A 48 -17.06 27.32 9.40
CA ILE A 48 -18.36 27.03 10.03
C ILE A 48 -18.72 28.12 11.04
N LYS A 49 -17.77 28.51 11.89
CA LYS A 49 -17.98 29.57 12.88
C LYS A 49 -18.28 30.93 12.22
N ALA A 50 -17.64 31.25 11.11
CA ALA A 50 -17.90 32.48 10.37
C ALA A 50 -19.31 32.48 9.74
N GLU A 51 -19.76 31.35 9.17
CA GLU A 51 -21.12 31.19 8.67
C GLU A 51 -22.16 31.24 9.80
N GLU A 52 -21.90 30.63 10.96
CA GLU A 52 -22.80 30.70 12.11
C GLU A 52 -23.00 32.14 12.61
N ILE A 53 -21.92 32.93 12.67
CA ILE A 53 -21.98 34.36 13.04
C ILE A 53 -22.81 35.13 12.01
N LYS A 54 -22.53 34.96 10.71
CA LYS A 54 -23.28 35.59 9.62
C LYS A 54 -24.77 35.22 9.69
N LEU A 55 -25.08 33.94 9.86
CA LEU A 55 -26.44 33.44 9.97
C LEU A 55 -27.15 34.04 11.19
N GLN A 56 -26.45 34.19 12.32
CA GLN A 56 -27.00 34.79 13.52
C GLN A 56 -27.31 36.29 13.33
N GLU A 57 -26.45 37.02 12.62
CA GLU A 57 -26.71 38.41 12.24
C GLU A 57 -27.93 38.52 11.32
N VAL A 58 -28.04 37.65 10.31
CA VAL A 58 -29.20 37.60 9.39
C VAL A 58 -30.49 37.25 10.14
N LYS A 59 -30.47 36.29 11.08
CA LYS A 59 -31.62 35.97 11.94
C LYS A 59 -32.07 37.19 12.75
N THR A 60 -31.13 37.90 13.37
CA THR A 60 -31.42 39.11 14.15
C THR A 60 -32.04 40.21 13.29
N TRP A 61 -31.57 40.36 12.05
CA TRP A 61 -32.18 41.25 11.06
C TRP A 61 -33.60 40.84 10.69
N ALA A 62 -33.84 39.54 10.44
CA ALA A 62 -35.15 39.01 10.11
C ALA A 62 -36.17 39.26 11.24
N ASP A 63 -35.83 38.96 12.50
CA ASP A 63 -36.69 39.18 13.66
C ASP A 63 -37.06 40.68 13.83
N LYS A 64 -36.08 41.56 13.63
CA LYS A 64 -36.31 43.01 13.66
C LYS A 64 -37.22 43.48 12.53
N LEU A 65 -37.08 42.93 11.33
CA LEU A 65 -37.93 43.28 10.20
C LEU A 65 -39.35 42.77 10.37
N ASP A 66 -39.53 41.55 10.89
CA ASP A 66 -40.84 40.92 11.13
C ASP A 66 -41.68 41.71 12.15
N THR A 67 -41.07 42.11 13.27
CA THR A 67 -41.74 42.97 14.27
C THR A 67 -42.16 44.32 13.70
N LEU A 68 -41.32 44.93 12.85
CA LEU A 68 -41.59 46.22 12.21
C LEU A 68 -42.68 46.14 11.13
N THR A 69 -42.71 45.07 10.34
CA THR A 69 -43.75 44.85 9.33
C THR A 69 -45.09 44.51 9.98
N ALA A 70 -45.11 43.67 11.01
CA ALA A 70 -46.32 43.34 11.75
C ALA A 70 -47.00 44.59 12.35
N THR A 71 -46.22 45.51 12.91
CA THR A 71 -46.74 46.78 13.46
C THR A 71 -47.26 47.71 12.37
N ALA A 72 -46.55 47.83 11.24
CA ALA A 72 -46.94 48.71 10.14
C ALA A 72 -48.20 48.22 9.38
N MET A 73 -48.47 46.92 9.39
CA MET A 73 -49.61 46.32 8.69
C MET A 73 -50.93 46.38 9.49
N GLN A 74 -50.91 46.73 10.77
CA GLN A 74 -52.13 46.88 11.58
C GLN A 74 -52.96 48.12 11.19
N ASP A 75 -52.30 49.22 10.80
CA ASP A 75 -52.93 50.45 10.29
C ASP A 75 -51.97 51.18 9.33
N PRO A 76 -51.93 50.81 8.05
CA PRO A 76 -50.94 51.35 7.10
C PRO A 76 -51.09 52.86 6.85
N GLU A 77 -52.31 53.37 6.72
CA GLU A 77 -52.56 54.80 6.45
C GLU A 77 -52.24 55.67 7.68
N GLY A 78 -52.68 55.27 8.88
CA GLY A 78 -52.34 56.00 10.11
C GLY A 78 -50.86 55.91 10.46
N PHE A 79 -50.21 54.76 10.22
CA PHE A 79 -48.78 54.58 10.43
C PHE A 79 -47.95 55.48 9.51
N LEU A 80 -48.28 55.54 8.21
CA LEU A 80 -47.57 56.37 7.23
C LEU A 80 -47.96 57.85 7.27
N GLY A 81 -49.10 58.18 7.87
CA GLY A 81 -49.51 59.56 8.14
C GLY A 81 -48.56 60.31 9.11
N HIS A 82 -47.74 59.59 9.88
CA HIS A 82 -46.72 60.19 10.74
C HIS A 82 -45.38 60.35 9.98
N PRO A 83 -44.86 61.58 9.80
CA PRO A 83 -43.67 61.84 8.96
C PRO A 83 -42.41 61.04 9.35
N VAL A 84 -42.24 60.73 10.64
CA VAL A 84 -41.10 59.92 11.13
C VAL A 84 -41.20 58.47 10.62
N ASN A 85 -42.40 57.90 10.57
CA ASN A 85 -42.62 56.53 10.14
C ASN A 85 -42.46 56.40 8.62
N ALA A 86 -42.96 57.37 7.86
CA ALA A 86 -42.72 57.49 6.43
C ALA A 86 -41.22 57.57 6.11
N PHE A 87 -40.46 58.43 6.80
CA PHE A 87 -39.00 58.50 6.65
C PHE A 87 -38.32 57.17 7.00
N LYS A 88 -38.71 56.52 8.09
CA LYS A 88 -38.14 55.23 8.52
C LYS A 88 -38.40 54.12 7.51
N LEU A 89 -39.58 54.06 6.89
CA LEU A 89 -39.88 53.11 5.82
C LEU A 89 -39.04 53.38 4.58
N MET A 90 -38.94 54.64 4.14
CA MET A 90 -38.13 55.02 2.97
C MET A 90 -36.65 54.69 3.19
N LYS A 91 -36.09 55.03 4.36
CA LYS A 91 -34.72 54.63 4.73
C LYS A 91 -34.54 53.12 4.73
N ARG A 92 -35.51 52.39 5.28
CA ARG A 92 -35.43 50.93 5.37
C ARG A 92 -35.36 50.29 3.99
N LEU A 93 -36.27 50.65 3.09
CA LEU A 93 -36.30 50.12 1.71
C LEU A 93 -35.11 50.58 0.86
N ASN A 94 -34.62 51.79 1.05
CA ASN A 94 -33.54 52.34 0.23
C ASN A 94 -32.13 51.96 0.74
N THR A 95 -31.94 51.77 2.03
CA THR A 95 -30.60 51.58 2.63
C THR A 95 -30.51 50.29 3.44
N GLU A 96 -31.41 50.07 4.39
CA GLU A 96 -31.28 48.92 5.31
C GLU A 96 -31.44 47.56 4.58
N TRP A 97 -32.30 47.48 3.55
CA TRP A 97 -32.42 46.27 2.72
C TRP A 97 -31.18 46.01 1.85
N VAL A 98 -30.52 47.06 1.37
CA VAL A 98 -29.26 46.95 0.61
C VAL A 98 -28.12 46.47 1.52
N ASP A 99 -28.06 46.96 2.76
CA ASP A 99 -27.09 46.49 3.75
C ASP A 99 -27.29 45.00 4.08
N LEU A 100 -28.55 44.54 4.19
CA LEU A 100 -28.87 43.13 4.38
C LEU A 100 -28.48 42.28 3.16
N GLU A 101 -28.76 42.76 1.94
CA GLU A 101 -28.33 42.09 0.70
C GLU A 101 -26.80 41.90 0.68
N ASN A 102 -26.04 42.95 1.01
CA ASN A 102 -24.58 42.88 1.09
C ASN A 102 -24.10 41.85 2.14
N LEU A 103 -24.75 41.78 3.30
CA LEU A 103 -24.43 40.78 4.33
C LEU A 103 -24.71 39.35 3.83
N VAL A 104 -25.85 39.13 3.16
CA VAL A 104 -26.23 37.81 2.63
C VAL A 104 -25.25 37.37 1.53
N LEU A 105 -24.85 38.28 0.64
CA LEU A 105 -23.92 38.00 -0.46
C LEU A 105 -22.45 37.89 -0.02
N LYS A 106 -22.12 38.28 1.22
CA LYS A 106 -20.76 38.19 1.75
C LYS A 106 -20.29 36.73 1.79
N ASP A 107 -19.25 36.41 1.02
CA ASP A 107 -18.59 35.12 1.07
C ASP A 107 -17.72 35.00 2.32
N THR A 108 -17.91 33.92 3.08
CA THR A 108 -17.10 33.59 4.27
C THR A 108 -16.13 32.43 4.01
N SER A 109 -16.19 31.82 2.81
CA SER A 109 -15.46 30.61 2.47
C SER A 109 -14.04 30.87 1.97
N ASP A 110 -13.70 32.10 1.56
CA ASP A 110 -12.42 32.48 0.93
C ASP A 110 -11.18 31.94 1.66
N GLY A 111 -11.12 32.06 2.98
CA GLY A 111 -10.01 31.57 3.80
C GLY A 111 -9.86 30.04 3.76
N PHE A 112 -10.98 29.31 3.85
CA PHE A 112 -10.99 27.85 3.78
C PHE A 112 -10.68 27.35 2.36
N ILE A 113 -11.31 27.93 1.34
CA ILE A 113 -11.11 27.53 -0.07
C ILE A 113 -9.68 27.82 -0.52
N SER A 114 -9.10 28.96 -0.12
CA SER A 114 -7.70 29.28 -0.40
C SER A 114 -6.74 28.28 0.25
N ASN A 115 -6.95 27.95 1.53
CA ASN A 115 -6.12 26.95 2.22
C ASN A 115 -6.27 25.56 1.58
N LEU A 116 -7.50 25.12 1.31
CA LEU A 116 -7.77 23.85 0.64
C LEU A 116 -7.09 23.78 -0.74
N THR A 117 -7.15 24.85 -1.51
CA THR A 117 -6.52 24.92 -2.84
C THR A 117 -4.99 24.79 -2.75
N ILE A 118 -4.36 25.44 -1.77
CA ILE A 118 -2.91 25.32 -1.53
C ILE A 118 -2.55 23.90 -1.09
N GLN A 119 -3.32 23.29 -0.19
CA GLN A 119 -3.02 21.95 0.32
C GLN A 119 -3.28 20.84 -0.70
N ARG A 120 -4.25 21.05 -1.61
CA ARG A 120 -4.63 20.09 -2.65
C ARG A 120 -3.48 19.66 -3.55
N GLN A 121 -2.44 20.50 -3.72
CA GLN A 121 -1.24 20.13 -4.48
C GLN A 121 -0.46 18.95 -3.87
N PHE A 122 -0.69 18.65 -2.59
CA PHE A 122 -0.07 17.54 -1.87
C PHE A 122 -0.99 16.34 -1.68
N PHE A 123 -2.24 16.42 -2.16
CA PHE A 123 -3.21 15.34 -1.99
C PHE A 123 -2.85 14.11 -2.82
N PRO A 124 -3.26 12.91 -2.38
CA PRO A 124 -3.20 11.72 -3.20
C PRO A 124 -4.01 11.88 -4.50
N THR A 125 -3.54 11.19 -5.54
CA THR A 125 -4.22 11.10 -6.83
C THR A 125 -5.16 9.87 -6.89
N GLU A 126 -5.92 9.75 -7.97
CA GLU A 126 -6.73 8.54 -8.24
C GLU A 126 -5.85 7.28 -8.40
N GLU A 127 -4.63 7.42 -8.93
CA GLU A 127 -3.65 6.34 -9.00
C GLU A 127 -3.22 5.89 -7.60
N ASP A 128 -3.04 6.82 -6.66
CA ASP A 128 -2.71 6.49 -5.27
C ASP A 128 -3.84 5.72 -4.58
N GLN A 129 -5.08 6.14 -4.78
CA GLN A 129 -6.26 5.47 -4.22
C GLN A 129 -6.39 4.05 -4.78
N THR A 130 -6.25 3.90 -6.10
CA THR A 130 -6.26 2.60 -6.76
C THR A 130 -5.10 1.71 -6.29
N GLY A 131 -3.90 2.29 -6.13
CA GLY A 131 -2.73 1.61 -5.61
C GLY A 131 -2.90 1.11 -4.17
N ALA A 132 -3.55 1.91 -3.31
CA ALA A 132 -3.91 1.53 -1.95
C ALA A 132 -4.94 0.38 -1.93
N ALA A 133 -5.97 0.44 -2.79
CA ALA A 133 -6.94 -0.63 -2.96
C ALA A 133 -6.27 -1.95 -3.36
N LYS A 134 -5.43 -1.93 -4.39
CA LYS A 134 -4.66 -3.13 -4.82
C LYS A 134 -3.73 -3.66 -3.73
N ALA A 135 -3.15 -2.78 -2.92
CA ALA A 135 -2.32 -3.18 -1.79
C ALA A 135 -3.13 -3.93 -0.72
N LEU A 136 -4.37 -3.51 -0.46
CA LEU A 136 -5.29 -4.16 0.47
C LEU A 136 -5.75 -5.53 -0.07
N LEU A 137 -6.11 -5.63 -1.35
CA LEU A 137 -6.44 -6.92 -1.99
C LEU A 137 -5.27 -7.92 -1.93
N ARG A 138 -4.04 -7.46 -2.15
CA ARG A 138 -2.85 -8.31 -1.98
C ARG A 138 -2.70 -8.81 -0.54
N LEU A 139 -2.98 -7.98 0.46
CA LEU A 139 -2.95 -8.41 1.85
C LEU A 139 -4.02 -9.45 2.12
N GLN A 140 -5.21 -9.27 1.56
CA GLN A 140 -6.31 -10.22 1.62
C GLN A 140 -5.89 -11.59 1.10
N ASP A 141 -5.29 -11.64 -0.11
CA ASP A 141 -4.76 -12.86 -0.72
C ASP A 141 -3.67 -13.51 0.12
N THR A 142 -2.62 -12.73 0.43
CA THR A 142 -1.40 -13.26 1.05
C THR A 142 -1.70 -13.84 2.44
N TYR A 143 -2.53 -13.16 3.22
CA TYR A 143 -2.84 -13.54 4.60
C TYR A 143 -4.16 -14.30 4.75
N ARG A 144 -4.86 -14.60 3.65
CA ARG A 144 -6.18 -15.27 3.64
C ARG A 144 -7.19 -14.58 4.56
N LEU A 145 -7.27 -13.26 4.45
CA LEU A 145 -8.20 -12.48 5.24
C LEU A 145 -9.56 -12.48 4.55
N ASP A 146 -10.63 -12.62 5.32
CA ASP A 146 -11.98 -12.41 4.80
C ASP A 146 -12.31 -10.90 4.75
N ALA A 147 -13.23 -10.53 3.86
CA ALA A 147 -13.63 -9.13 3.67
C ALA A 147 -14.21 -8.52 4.96
N ASN A 148 -14.90 -9.31 5.79
CA ASN A 148 -15.47 -8.86 7.06
C ASN A 148 -14.39 -8.55 8.11
N THR A 149 -13.32 -9.34 8.19
CA THR A 149 -12.16 -9.09 9.06
C THR A 149 -11.46 -7.79 8.69
N ILE A 150 -11.31 -7.51 7.40
CA ILE A 150 -10.73 -6.24 6.94
C ILE A 150 -11.70 -5.08 7.19
N SER A 151 -12.97 -5.21 6.80
CA SER A 151 -13.97 -4.14 6.92
C SER A 151 -14.25 -3.74 8.37
N THR A 152 -14.17 -4.67 9.32
CA THR A 152 -14.35 -4.37 10.75
C THR A 152 -13.08 -3.85 11.43
N GLY A 153 -11.93 -3.86 10.74
CA GLY A 153 -10.64 -3.42 11.28
C GLY A 153 -10.00 -4.38 12.29
N ILE A 154 -10.49 -5.62 12.37
CA ILE A 154 -10.02 -6.64 13.32
C ILE A 154 -8.93 -7.47 12.64
N LEU A 155 -7.74 -6.91 12.44
CA LEU A 155 -6.63 -7.62 11.80
C LEU A 155 -5.84 -8.47 12.81
N PRO A 156 -5.22 -9.59 12.38
CA PRO A 156 -4.34 -10.37 13.24
C PRO A 156 -3.22 -9.50 13.85
N GLY A 157 -3.17 -9.45 15.20
CA GLY A 157 -2.15 -8.73 15.95
C GLY A 157 -2.48 -7.27 16.30
N VAL A 158 -3.58 -6.71 15.78
CA VAL A 158 -4.04 -5.35 16.12
C VAL A 158 -5.56 -5.20 15.99
N THR A 159 -6.18 -4.53 16.95
CA THR A 159 -7.59 -4.11 16.84
C THR A 159 -7.63 -2.61 16.63
N TYR A 160 -7.95 -2.17 15.41
CA TYR A 160 -8.23 -0.76 15.12
C TYR A 160 -9.74 -0.52 15.11
N LYS A 161 -10.14 0.74 15.38
CA LYS A 161 -11.54 1.12 15.63
C LYS A 161 -12.21 1.88 14.48
N SER A 162 -11.65 1.85 13.28
CA SER A 162 -12.29 2.48 12.11
C SER A 162 -12.79 1.39 11.16
N PRO A 163 -14.10 1.04 11.22
CA PRO A 163 -14.68 0.15 10.23
C PRO A 163 -14.79 0.85 8.88
N MET A 164 -14.79 0.06 7.81
CA MET A 164 -15.11 0.47 6.45
C MET A 164 -16.63 0.55 6.28
N THR A 165 -17.08 1.58 5.56
CA THR A 165 -18.49 1.74 5.18
C THR A 165 -18.86 0.81 4.01
N ALA A 166 -20.16 0.70 3.74
CA ALA A 166 -20.67 0.02 2.55
C ALA A 166 -20.12 0.65 1.26
N GLU A 167 -19.94 1.97 1.24
CA GLU A 167 -19.34 2.71 0.13
C GLU A 167 -17.87 2.33 -0.08
N ASP A 168 -17.09 2.25 1.00
CA ASP A 168 -15.69 1.82 0.91
C ASP A 168 -15.57 0.39 0.37
N CYS A 169 -16.44 -0.52 0.82
CA CYS A 169 -16.49 -1.90 0.34
C CYS A 169 -16.88 -1.97 -1.15
N TYR A 170 -17.86 -1.16 -1.57
CA TYR A 170 -18.28 -1.05 -2.96
C TYR A 170 -17.15 -0.54 -3.88
N GLU A 171 -16.41 0.49 -3.44
CA GLU A 171 -15.29 1.03 -4.21
C GLU A 171 -14.15 0.01 -4.37
N LEU A 172 -13.81 -0.76 -3.33
CA LEU A 172 -12.87 -1.89 -3.45
C LEU A 172 -13.35 -2.96 -4.44
N GLY A 173 -14.66 -3.27 -4.40
CA GLY A 173 -15.27 -4.20 -5.35
C GLY A 173 -15.19 -3.70 -6.80
N LYS A 174 -15.37 -2.39 -7.03
CA LYS A 174 -15.24 -1.76 -8.35
C LYS A 174 -13.82 -1.81 -8.89
N VAL A 175 -12.82 -1.49 -8.05
CA VAL A 175 -11.40 -1.60 -8.45
C VAL A 175 -11.08 -3.03 -8.88
N SER A 176 -11.54 -4.01 -8.11
CA SER A 176 -11.38 -5.44 -8.44
C SER A 176 -12.07 -5.80 -9.77
N TYR A 177 -13.28 -5.27 -9.99
CA TYR A 177 -14.07 -5.52 -11.19
C TYR A 177 -13.38 -4.97 -12.45
N SER A 178 -12.80 -3.77 -12.36
CA SER A 178 -12.05 -3.17 -13.47
C SER A 178 -10.82 -3.96 -13.89
N ASP A 179 -10.21 -4.68 -12.95
CA ASP A 179 -9.07 -5.58 -13.19
C ASP A 179 -9.53 -7.00 -13.63
N ALA A 180 -10.84 -7.21 -13.85
CA ALA A 180 -11.47 -8.51 -14.11
C ALA A 180 -11.21 -9.57 -13.00
N ASP A 181 -10.94 -9.12 -11.78
CA ASP A 181 -10.83 -9.97 -10.60
C ASP A 181 -12.21 -10.20 -9.97
N TYR A 182 -13.00 -11.03 -10.64
CA TYR A 182 -14.39 -11.31 -10.23
C TYR A 182 -14.50 -12.00 -8.87
N TYR A 183 -13.44 -12.68 -8.43
CA TYR A 183 -13.39 -13.31 -7.11
C TYR A 183 -13.37 -12.24 -6.00
N HIS A 184 -12.47 -11.27 -6.09
CA HIS A 184 -12.46 -10.17 -5.12
C HIS A 184 -13.67 -9.24 -5.26
N THR A 185 -14.18 -9.01 -6.49
CA THR A 185 -15.44 -8.29 -6.66
C THR A 185 -16.58 -8.94 -5.89
N GLU A 186 -16.74 -10.26 -5.98
CA GLU A 186 -17.78 -10.97 -5.23
C GLU A 186 -17.66 -10.74 -3.73
N LEU A 187 -16.46 -10.92 -3.16
CA LEU A 187 -16.23 -10.78 -1.72
C LEU A 187 -16.59 -9.40 -1.21
N TRP A 188 -16.15 -8.35 -1.91
CA TRP A 188 -16.36 -6.96 -1.48
C TRP A 188 -17.77 -6.45 -1.76
N MET A 189 -18.37 -6.81 -2.89
CA MET A 189 -19.77 -6.47 -3.17
C MET A 189 -20.72 -7.19 -2.21
N ALA A 190 -20.45 -8.46 -1.86
CA ALA A 190 -21.22 -9.18 -0.85
C ALA A 190 -21.10 -8.55 0.54
N GLN A 191 -19.90 -8.09 0.91
CA GLN A 191 -19.68 -7.37 2.17
C GLN A 191 -20.42 -6.03 2.21
N ALA A 192 -20.40 -5.25 1.12
CA ALA A 192 -21.15 -4.00 1.00
C ALA A 192 -22.67 -4.24 1.09
N LEU A 193 -23.18 -5.25 0.36
CA LEU A 193 -24.60 -5.61 0.41
C LEU A 193 -25.04 -6.05 1.81
N LYS A 194 -24.19 -6.82 2.50
CA LYS A 194 -24.45 -7.25 3.89
C LYS A 194 -24.57 -6.05 4.83
N GLN A 195 -23.70 -5.04 4.71
CA GLN A 195 -23.77 -3.83 5.52
C GLN A 195 -25.05 -3.03 5.28
N LEU A 196 -25.50 -2.92 4.03
CA LEU A 196 -26.80 -2.29 3.72
C LEU A 196 -27.97 -3.11 4.28
N ASP A 197 -27.93 -4.44 4.17
CA ASP A 197 -28.96 -5.33 4.71
C ASP A 197 -29.04 -5.25 6.26
N GLU A 198 -27.93 -4.93 6.92
CA GLU A 198 -27.85 -4.68 8.36
C GLU A 198 -28.33 -3.27 8.77
N GLY A 199 -28.68 -2.41 7.81
CA GLY A 199 -29.30 -1.10 8.03
C GLY A 199 -28.34 0.09 8.04
N GLU A 200 -27.15 -0.04 7.46
CA GLU A 200 -26.22 1.08 7.28
C GLU A 200 -26.81 2.14 6.31
N GLU A 201 -26.88 3.40 6.75
CA GLU A 201 -27.25 4.50 5.87
C GLU A 201 -26.09 4.79 4.90
N SER A 202 -26.37 4.70 3.59
CA SER A 202 -25.37 4.92 2.55
C SER A 202 -25.96 5.64 1.34
N THR A 203 -25.08 6.27 0.55
CA THR A 203 -25.42 6.91 -0.72
C THR A 203 -25.58 5.90 -1.86
N ILE A 204 -24.99 4.71 -1.72
CA ILE A 204 -25.09 3.63 -2.68
C ILE A 204 -26.34 2.80 -2.44
N ASP A 205 -27.01 2.41 -3.52
CA ASP A 205 -28.19 1.57 -3.47
C ASP A 205 -27.86 0.10 -3.71
N SER A 206 -28.69 -0.80 -3.17
CA SER A 206 -28.50 -2.25 -3.32
C SER A 206 -28.64 -2.73 -4.77
N VAL A 207 -29.36 -2.03 -5.65
CA VAL A 207 -29.55 -2.41 -7.06
C VAL A 207 -28.22 -2.31 -7.79
N THR A 208 -27.48 -1.22 -7.58
CA THR A 208 -26.15 -0.99 -8.12
C THR A 208 -25.17 -2.10 -7.69
N ILE A 209 -25.16 -2.47 -6.41
CA ILE A 209 -24.28 -3.54 -5.90
C ILE A 209 -24.64 -4.90 -6.51
N LEU A 210 -25.94 -5.23 -6.57
CA LEU A 210 -26.43 -6.49 -7.11
C LEU A 210 -26.11 -6.66 -8.60
N ASP A 211 -26.06 -5.58 -9.38
CA ASP A 211 -25.69 -5.64 -10.80
C ASP A 211 -24.23 -6.11 -10.99
N TYR A 212 -23.29 -5.51 -10.26
CA TYR A 212 -21.88 -5.96 -10.27
C TYR A 212 -21.71 -7.37 -9.71
N LEU A 213 -22.38 -7.67 -8.60
CA LEU A 213 -22.25 -8.95 -7.89
C LEU A 213 -22.79 -10.11 -8.74
N SER A 214 -23.98 -9.96 -9.32
CA SER A 214 -24.61 -11.01 -10.16
C SER A 214 -23.77 -11.33 -11.40
N TYR A 215 -23.21 -10.32 -12.07
CA TYR A 215 -22.32 -10.53 -13.20
C TYR A 215 -21.02 -11.22 -12.79
N SER A 216 -20.41 -10.80 -11.69
CA SER A 216 -19.14 -11.36 -11.21
C SER A 216 -19.28 -12.84 -10.83
N ILE A 217 -20.37 -13.21 -10.16
CA ILE A 217 -20.71 -14.60 -9.83
C ILE A 217 -20.96 -15.43 -11.11
N TYR A 218 -21.64 -14.85 -12.10
CA TYR A 218 -21.83 -15.49 -13.41
C TYR A 218 -20.48 -15.77 -14.10
N GLN A 219 -19.54 -14.80 -14.12
CA GLN A 219 -18.22 -14.98 -14.74
C GLN A 219 -17.40 -16.11 -14.09
N GLN A 220 -17.60 -16.35 -12.80
CA GLN A 220 -16.98 -17.47 -12.09
C GLN A 220 -17.62 -18.82 -12.45
N GLY A 221 -18.84 -18.82 -12.99
CA GLY A 221 -19.57 -19.98 -13.48
C GLY A 221 -20.71 -20.45 -12.57
N GLU A 222 -21.05 -19.68 -11.54
CA GLU A 222 -22.10 -20.02 -10.56
C GLU A 222 -23.46 -19.47 -11.02
N LEU A 223 -24.01 -20.09 -12.06
CA LEU A 223 -25.19 -19.60 -12.77
C LEU A 223 -26.45 -19.50 -11.89
N GLU A 224 -26.66 -20.47 -11.00
CA GLU A 224 -27.84 -20.51 -10.12
C GLU A 224 -27.84 -19.33 -9.14
N ARG A 225 -26.69 -19.04 -8.51
CA ARG A 225 -26.53 -17.89 -7.61
C ARG A 225 -26.66 -16.57 -8.36
N ALA A 226 -26.07 -16.47 -9.55
CA ALA A 226 -26.23 -15.28 -10.39
C ALA A 226 -27.70 -15.02 -10.75
N LEU A 227 -28.47 -16.08 -11.02
CA LEU A 227 -29.90 -16.01 -11.30
C LEU A 227 -30.70 -15.55 -10.07
N GLU A 228 -30.41 -16.09 -8.89
CA GLU A 228 -31.05 -15.69 -7.63
C GLU A 228 -30.83 -14.20 -7.33
N LEU A 229 -29.58 -13.73 -7.45
CA LEU A 229 -29.26 -12.32 -7.23
C LEU A 229 -29.89 -11.40 -8.28
N THR A 230 -30.00 -11.85 -9.53
CA THR A 230 -30.71 -11.10 -10.59
C THR A 230 -32.20 -10.99 -10.29
N LYS A 231 -32.83 -12.03 -9.73
CA LYS A 231 -34.22 -11.97 -9.28
C LYS A 231 -34.39 -10.99 -8.12
N ARG A 232 -33.51 -11.05 -7.11
CA ARG A 232 -33.48 -10.08 -6.00
C ARG A 232 -33.32 -8.64 -6.50
N LEU A 233 -32.49 -8.41 -7.51
CA LEU A 233 -32.33 -7.10 -8.15
C LEU A 233 -33.66 -6.63 -8.76
N LEU A 234 -34.34 -7.49 -9.53
CA LEU A 234 -35.61 -7.16 -10.19
C LEU A 234 -36.80 -7.00 -9.23
N GLU A 235 -36.72 -7.56 -8.02
CA GLU A 235 -37.68 -7.27 -6.94
C GLU A 235 -37.57 -5.82 -6.45
N LEU A 236 -36.36 -5.26 -6.46
CA LEU A 236 -36.09 -3.87 -6.08
C LEU A 236 -36.32 -2.88 -7.24
N ASP A 237 -35.89 -3.25 -8.45
CA ASP A 237 -36.10 -2.47 -9.67
C ASP A 237 -36.62 -3.35 -10.83
N PRO A 238 -37.94 -3.49 -10.98
CA PRO A 238 -38.53 -4.31 -12.04
C PRO A 238 -38.24 -3.82 -13.46
N VAL A 239 -37.90 -2.54 -13.65
CA VAL A 239 -37.66 -1.94 -14.98
C VAL A 239 -36.18 -1.93 -15.38
N HIS A 240 -35.30 -2.51 -14.54
CA HIS A 240 -33.87 -2.55 -14.81
C HIS A 240 -33.55 -3.33 -16.09
N GLN A 241 -33.10 -2.63 -17.13
CA GLN A 241 -32.96 -3.18 -18.48
C GLN A 241 -31.95 -4.33 -18.55
N ARG A 242 -30.78 -4.18 -17.90
CA ARG A 242 -29.68 -5.15 -17.95
C ARG A 242 -30.06 -6.45 -17.24
N ALA A 243 -30.54 -6.35 -16.00
CA ALA A 243 -31.05 -7.46 -15.21
C ALA A 243 -32.17 -8.25 -15.91
N ASN A 244 -33.12 -7.58 -16.58
CA ASN A 244 -34.15 -8.25 -17.39
C ASN A 244 -33.55 -9.06 -18.56
N GLY A 245 -32.48 -8.55 -19.18
CA GLY A 245 -31.72 -9.28 -20.20
C GLY A 245 -30.94 -10.46 -19.63
N ASN A 246 -30.23 -10.24 -18.52
CA ASN A 246 -29.44 -11.24 -17.80
C ASN A 246 -30.33 -12.39 -17.30
N LEU A 247 -31.52 -12.10 -16.76
CA LEU A 247 -32.48 -13.11 -16.28
C LEU A 247 -32.80 -14.12 -17.40
N LYS A 248 -33.26 -13.62 -18.56
CA LYS A 248 -33.60 -14.47 -19.71
C LYS A 248 -32.40 -15.27 -20.20
N TYR A 249 -31.23 -14.63 -20.22
CA TYR A 249 -30.00 -15.28 -20.65
C TYR A 249 -29.57 -16.39 -19.68
N PHE A 250 -29.59 -16.14 -18.37
CA PHE A 250 -29.20 -17.11 -17.35
C PHE A 250 -30.18 -18.28 -17.30
N GLU A 251 -31.49 -18.04 -17.38
CA GLU A 251 -32.50 -19.10 -17.47
C GLU A 251 -32.28 -19.99 -18.70
N PHE A 252 -32.00 -19.39 -19.86
CA PHE A 252 -31.69 -20.13 -21.08
C PHE A 252 -30.42 -20.98 -20.95
N GLN A 253 -29.34 -20.44 -20.36
CA GLN A 253 -28.11 -21.20 -20.13
C GLN A 253 -28.33 -22.38 -19.17
N LEU A 254 -29.13 -22.17 -18.11
CA LEU A 254 -29.42 -23.19 -17.11
C LEU A 254 -30.25 -24.32 -17.71
N GLU A 255 -31.27 -23.98 -18.52
CA GLU A 255 -32.08 -24.98 -19.22
C GLU A 255 -31.24 -25.81 -20.20
N LYS A 256 -30.27 -25.16 -20.88
CA LYS A 256 -29.32 -25.84 -21.77
C LYS A 256 -28.39 -26.78 -21.01
N GLN A 257 -27.85 -26.36 -19.86
CA GLN A 257 -27.01 -27.22 -19.00
C GLN A 257 -27.80 -28.43 -18.50
N THR A 258 -29.02 -28.22 -17.99
CA THR A 258 -29.92 -29.27 -17.51
C THR A 258 -30.22 -30.30 -18.62
N LYS A 259 -30.50 -29.85 -19.84
CA LYS A 259 -30.74 -30.74 -20.99
C LYS A 259 -29.48 -31.55 -21.38
N GLN A 260 -28.29 -30.95 -21.29
CA GLN A 260 -27.03 -31.64 -21.55
C GLN A 260 -26.69 -32.67 -20.46
N GLU A 261 -26.96 -32.36 -19.20
CA GLU A 261 -26.78 -33.28 -18.08
C GLU A 261 -27.79 -34.43 -18.13
N ALA A 262 -29.06 -34.14 -18.45
CA ALA A 262 -30.07 -35.18 -18.67
C ALA A 262 -29.68 -36.11 -19.83
N ALA A 263 -29.13 -35.57 -20.93
CA ALA A 263 -28.61 -36.35 -22.04
C ALA A 263 -27.37 -37.19 -21.66
N LYS A 264 -26.45 -36.66 -20.83
CA LYS A 264 -25.30 -37.42 -20.29
C LYS A 264 -25.77 -38.53 -19.35
N ASN A 265 -26.73 -38.27 -18.48
CA ASN A 265 -27.26 -39.25 -17.53
C ASN A 265 -28.00 -40.40 -18.24
N LEU A 266 -28.66 -40.14 -19.37
CA LEU A 266 -29.25 -41.17 -20.24
C LEU A 266 -28.20 -42.07 -20.93
N VAL A 267 -26.98 -41.56 -21.17
CA VAL A 267 -25.87 -42.34 -21.77
C VAL A 267 -25.05 -43.09 -20.70
N THR A 268 -25.03 -42.60 -19.46
CA THR A 268 -24.23 -43.19 -18.36
C THR A 268 -24.89 -44.44 -17.76
N SER A 269 -26.19 -44.66 -17.99
CA SER A 269 -26.89 -45.93 -17.69
C SER A 269 -26.46 -47.14 -18.55
N GLN A 270 -25.48 -46.99 -19.46
CA GLN A 270 -24.95 -48.11 -20.27
C GLN A 270 -23.42 -48.36 -20.13
N LYS A 271 -22.71 -47.70 -19.22
CA LYS A 271 -21.29 -48.03 -18.96
C LYS A 271 -20.92 -47.98 -17.48
N MET A 272 -21.15 -49.09 -16.77
CA MET A 272 -20.26 -49.44 -15.65
C MET A 272 -18.97 -50.04 -16.23
N ASN A 273 -17.92 -49.21 -16.30
CA ASN A 273 -16.53 -49.55 -15.99
C ASN A 273 -15.60 -48.47 -16.55
N GLY A 274 -14.80 -47.89 -15.67
CA GLY A 274 -13.46 -47.41 -16.03
C GLY A 274 -13.26 -45.90 -16.07
N THR A 275 -12.56 -45.42 -15.04
CA THR A 275 -11.70 -44.22 -14.99
C THR A 275 -12.38 -42.85 -15.07
N GLU A 276 -12.49 -42.22 -13.90
CA GLU A 276 -12.66 -40.78 -13.71
C GLU A 276 -11.64 -40.00 -14.55
N LYS A 277 -12.12 -39.38 -15.63
CA LYS A 277 -11.38 -38.30 -16.28
C LYS A 277 -11.60 -37.03 -15.46
N ARG A 278 -10.55 -36.62 -14.74
CA ARG A 278 -10.45 -35.29 -14.14
C ARG A 278 -10.84 -34.23 -15.16
N GLU A 279 -11.77 -33.36 -14.75
CA GLU A 279 -12.14 -32.17 -15.51
C GLU A 279 -10.90 -31.32 -15.81
N PRO A 280 -10.86 -30.64 -16.97
CA PRO A 280 -9.82 -29.67 -17.22
C PRO A 280 -10.04 -28.51 -16.24
N GLN A 281 -9.16 -28.41 -15.24
CA GLN A 281 -9.03 -27.22 -14.41
C GLN A 281 -8.95 -26.02 -15.36
N LYS A 282 -9.98 -25.15 -15.32
CA LYS A 282 -9.99 -23.88 -16.03
C LYS A 282 -8.63 -23.24 -15.82
N THR A 283 -7.93 -22.98 -16.91
CA THR A 283 -6.62 -22.38 -16.92
C THR A 283 -6.70 -21.06 -16.18
N ARG A 284 -6.28 -21.04 -14.92
CA ARG A 284 -5.77 -19.82 -14.28
C ARG A 284 -4.81 -19.20 -15.29
N PHE A 285 -4.98 -17.90 -15.54
CA PHE A 285 -3.95 -17.08 -16.17
C PHE A 285 -2.57 -17.57 -15.70
N ARG A 286 -1.62 -17.73 -16.63
CA ARG A 286 -0.24 -18.15 -16.30
C ARG A 286 0.24 -17.31 -15.12
N ASP A 287 0.32 -17.93 -13.94
CA ASP A 287 0.70 -17.26 -12.71
C ASP A 287 2.12 -16.72 -12.92
N PRO A 288 2.37 -15.40 -12.80
CA PRO A 288 3.69 -14.81 -13.06
C PRO A 288 4.78 -15.37 -12.14
N LEU A 289 4.37 -15.92 -10.99
CA LEU A 289 5.23 -16.54 -9.98
C LEU A 289 4.83 -18.02 -9.79
N PRO A 290 5.62 -18.97 -10.33
CA PRO A 290 5.35 -20.41 -10.16
C PRO A 290 5.25 -20.85 -8.69
N GLU A 291 5.93 -20.13 -7.80
CA GLU A 291 6.07 -20.42 -6.37
C GLU A 291 5.16 -19.59 -5.46
N ARG A 292 4.22 -18.81 -6.02
CA ARG A 292 3.36 -17.87 -5.27
C ARG A 292 2.72 -18.49 -4.04
N LYS A 293 2.19 -19.71 -4.17
CA LYS A 293 1.56 -20.44 -3.06
C LYS A 293 2.53 -20.68 -1.89
N VAL A 294 3.78 -21.04 -2.17
CA VAL A 294 4.81 -21.30 -1.14
C VAL A 294 5.22 -20.01 -0.48
N TYR A 295 5.43 -18.96 -1.26
CA TYR A 295 5.69 -17.60 -0.77
C TYR A 295 4.60 -17.12 0.20
N GLU A 296 3.33 -17.18 -0.20
CA GLU A 296 2.21 -16.73 0.64
C GLU A 296 2.07 -17.59 1.91
N MET A 297 2.27 -18.91 1.82
CA MET A 297 2.30 -19.80 3.00
C MET A 297 3.39 -19.37 4.00
N LEU A 298 4.59 -19.04 3.52
CA LEU A 298 5.67 -18.58 4.39
C LEU A 298 5.35 -17.24 5.05
N CYS A 299 4.72 -16.32 4.32
CA CYS A 299 4.26 -15.06 4.89
C CYS A 299 3.25 -15.26 6.03
N ARG A 300 2.40 -16.30 5.96
CA ARG A 300 1.48 -16.69 7.03
C ARG A 300 2.14 -17.49 8.16
N GLY A 301 3.40 -17.89 8.01
CA GLY A 301 4.08 -18.79 8.95
C GLY A 301 3.68 -20.26 8.82
N GLU A 302 3.08 -20.64 7.70
CA GLU A 302 2.65 -22.01 7.35
C GLU A 302 3.74 -22.83 6.63
N GLY A 303 4.97 -22.30 6.53
CA GLY A 303 6.06 -22.92 5.79
C GLY A 303 6.62 -24.23 6.38
N ILE A 304 7.57 -24.82 5.64
CA ILE A 304 8.30 -26.01 6.07
C ILE A 304 9.04 -25.70 7.37
N LYS A 305 8.56 -26.26 8.48
CA LYS A 305 9.25 -26.15 9.77
C LYS A 305 10.47 -27.07 9.78
N MET A 306 11.59 -26.59 10.32
CA MET A 306 12.74 -27.45 10.57
C MET A 306 12.33 -28.67 11.40
N THR A 307 12.85 -29.83 11.03
CA THR A 307 12.75 -31.02 11.89
C THR A 307 13.40 -30.72 13.24
N PRO A 308 12.93 -31.29 14.36
CA PRO A 308 13.55 -31.07 15.68
C PRO A 308 15.06 -31.34 15.69
N ARG A 309 15.53 -32.32 14.91
CA ARG A 309 16.95 -32.64 14.74
C ARG A 309 17.78 -31.55 14.04
N ARG A 310 17.18 -30.84 13.09
CA ARG A 310 17.82 -29.68 12.43
C ARG A 310 17.80 -28.48 13.36
N GLN A 311 16.68 -28.23 14.01
CA GLN A 311 16.53 -27.13 14.95
C GLN A 311 17.49 -27.24 16.14
N SER A 312 17.76 -28.44 16.65
CA SER A 312 18.72 -28.66 17.74
C SER A 312 20.17 -28.35 17.39
N ARG A 313 20.48 -28.11 16.10
CA ARG A 313 21.81 -27.70 15.62
C ARG A 313 21.96 -26.19 15.48
N LEU A 314 20.87 -25.44 15.60
CA LEU A 314 20.91 -23.98 15.63
C LEU A 314 21.25 -23.52 17.05
N PHE A 315 22.14 -22.54 17.18
CA PHE A 315 22.54 -22.03 18.48
C PHE A 315 22.79 -20.52 18.45
N CYS A 316 22.56 -19.90 19.60
CA CYS A 316 22.97 -18.53 19.87
C CYS A 316 24.38 -18.51 20.45
N ARG A 317 25.18 -17.53 20.06
CA ARG A 317 26.59 -17.40 20.47
C ARG A 317 26.98 -15.94 20.62
N TYR A 318 28.00 -15.70 21.43
CA TYR A 318 28.79 -14.48 21.38
C TYR A 318 29.84 -14.64 20.29
N TYR A 319 29.85 -13.74 19.32
CA TYR A 319 30.66 -13.83 18.12
C TYR A 319 31.65 -12.67 18.06
N ASP A 320 32.92 -13.00 17.83
CA ASP A 320 34.03 -12.04 17.78
C ASP A 320 34.76 -12.04 16.42
N ASN A 321 34.20 -12.73 15.42
CA ASN A 321 34.79 -12.91 14.09
C ASN A 321 36.25 -13.39 14.11
N GLY A 322 36.56 -14.39 14.95
CA GLY A 322 37.92 -14.95 14.99
C GLY A 322 38.91 -14.01 15.67
N HIS A 323 38.51 -13.45 16.81
CA HIS A 323 39.28 -12.47 17.58
C HIS A 323 39.55 -11.14 16.85
N ASN A 324 38.56 -10.64 16.11
CA ASN A 324 38.61 -9.25 15.63
C ASN A 324 38.85 -8.31 16.83
N PRO A 325 39.84 -7.41 16.78
CA PRO A 325 40.20 -6.55 17.91
C PRO A 325 39.04 -5.74 18.50
N GLN A 326 38.05 -5.38 17.69
CA GLN A 326 36.88 -4.62 18.12
C GLN A 326 35.94 -5.42 19.01
N TYR A 327 35.86 -6.74 18.81
CA TYR A 327 34.87 -7.61 19.45
C TYR A 327 35.46 -8.58 20.49
N LEU A 328 36.75 -8.46 20.78
CA LEU A 328 37.43 -9.31 21.78
C LEU A 328 36.84 -9.14 23.19
N LEU A 329 36.55 -7.90 23.59
CA LEU A 329 36.00 -7.58 24.93
C LEU A 329 34.48 -7.39 24.91
N GLY A 330 33.91 -7.15 23.73
CA GLY A 330 32.48 -6.91 23.53
C GLY A 330 31.94 -7.70 22.35
N PRO A 331 31.92 -9.04 22.41
CA PRO A 331 31.44 -9.87 21.31
C PRO A 331 29.96 -9.63 21.03
N VAL A 332 29.56 -9.72 19.77
CA VAL A 332 28.18 -9.48 19.36
C VAL A 332 27.32 -10.72 19.56
N LYS A 333 26.02 -10.53 19.76
CA LYS A 333 25.06 -11.63 19.86
C LYS A 333 24.69 -12.10 18.46
N GLN A 334 25.00 -13.36 18.16
CA GLN A 334 24.72 -14.01 16.89
C GLN A 334 23.80 -15.23 17.10
N GLU A 335 22.85 -15.43 16.20
CA GLU A 335 21.87 -16.52 16.24
C GLU A 335 21.74 -17.14 14.85
N ASP A 336 21.72 -18.48 14.78
CA ASP A 336 21.43 -19.17 13.53
C ASP A 336 19.91 -19.23 13.32
N GLU A 337 19.42 -18.53 12.29
CA GLU A 337 18.02 -18.56 11.87
C GLU A 337 17.72 -19.78 11.00
N TRP A 338 18.73 -20.23 10.24
CA TRP A 338 18.61 -21.39 9.36
C TRP A 338 19.98 -22.03 9.08
N ASP A 339 19.99 -23.36 8.91
CA ASP A 339 21.22 -24.15 8.72
C ASP A 339 21.68 -24.19 7.25
N ARG A 340 20.76 -24.30 6.27
CA ARG A 340 21.05 -24.41 4.83
C ARG A 340 19.99 -23.75 3.93
N PRO A 341 20.30 -22.63 3.24
CA PRO A 341 21.55 -21.88 3.32
C PRO A 341 21.75 -21.34 4.73
N ARG A 342 22.99 -21.09 5.12
CA ARG A 342 23.29 -20.55 6.44
C ARG A 342 22.77 -19.11 6.52
N ILE A 343 21.73 -18.90 7.31
CA ILE A 343 21.13 -17.57 7.55
C ILE A 343 21.36 -17.23 9.01
N VAL A 344 22.00 -16.10 9.24
CA VAL A 344 22.46 -15.71 10.57
C VAL A 344 21.89 -14.35 10.94
N ARG A 345 21.39 -14.22 12.17
CA ARG A 345 20.98 -12.95 12.75
C ARG A 345 22.02 -12.41 13.72
N PHE A 346 22.32 -11.13 13.59
CA PHE A 346 23.05 -10.33 14.58
C PHE A 346 22.06 -9.46 15.36
N HIS A 347 22.12 -9.51 16.69
CA HIS A 347 21.26 -8.68 17.56
C HIS A 347 21.99 -7.45 18.06
N ASP A 348 21.22 -6.39 18.34
CA ASP A 348 21.69 -5.13 18.94
C ASP A 348 22.85 -4.48 18.15
N ILE A 349 22.81 -4.57 16.82
CA ILE A 349 23.93 -4.26 15.93
C ILE A 349 23.88 -2.87 15.30
N ILE A 350 22.73 -2.21 15.40
CA ILE A 350 22.54 -0.82 14.99
C ILE A 350 21.66 -0.11 16.02
N SER A 351 22.14 1.04 16.52
CA SER A 351 21.45 1.74 17.62
C SER A 351 20.29 2.59 17.13
N ASP A 352 19.39 2.95 18.04
CA ASP A 352 18.25 3.82 17.74
C ASP A 352 18.66 5.18 17.17
N SER A 353 19.77 5.77 17.67
CA SER A 353 20.30 7.02 17.14
C SER A 353 20.86 6.87 15.73
N GLU A 354 21.51 5.74 15.42
CA GLU A 354 22.02 5.45 14.08
C GLU A 354 20.85 5.24 13.11
N ILE A 355 19.85 4.44 13.51
CA ILE A 355 18.61 4.23 12.75
C ILE A 355 17.93 5.56 12.45
N ALA A 356 17.77 6.44 13.44
CA ALA A 356 17.12 7.73 13.26
C ALA A 356 17.87 8.60 12.23
N LYS A 357 19.20 8.66 12.33
CA LYS A 357 20.03 9.43 11.39
C LYS A 357 19.99 8.84 9.98
N VAL A 358 20.06 7.52 9.82
CA VAL A 358 19.93 6.87 8.51
C VAL A 358 18.57 7.18 7.87
N LYS A 359 17.47 7.11 8.63
CA LYS A 359 16.14 7.48 8.14
C LYS A 359 16.04 8.96 7.76
N GLU A 360 16.62 9.85 8.56
CA GLU A 360 16.66 11.29 8.28
C GLU A 360 17.34 11.58 6.93
N LEU A 361 18.50 10.98 6.68
CA LEU A 361 19.24 11.14 5.42
C LEU A 361 18.48 10.53 4.22
N ALA A 362 17.80 9.39 4.42
CA ALA A 362 17.10 8.68 3.36
C ALA A 362 15.77 9.33 2.94
N LYS A 363 14.98 9.83 3.91
CA LYS A 363 13.62 10.39 3.69
C LYS A 363 13.49 11.32 2.46
N PRO A 364 14.32 12.37 2.28
CA PRO A 364 14.15 13.29 1.15
C PRO A 364 14.40 12.63 -0.22
N ARG A 365 15.14 11.52 -0.26
CA ARG A 365 15.57 10.82 -1.47
C ARG A 365 14.77 9.56 -1.77
N LEU A 366 13.82 9.19 -0.92
CA LEU A 366 12.97 8.03 -1.17
C LEU A 366 12.21 8.21 -2.48
N ARG A 367 12.44 7.30 -3.42
CA ARG A 367 11.74 7.22 -4.70
C ARG A 367 11.26 5.79 -4.95
N ARG A 368 10.15 5.65 -5.67
CA ARG A 368 9.63 4.35 -6.07
C ARG A 368 10.58 3.71 -7.08
N ALA A 369 10.71 2.38 -7.02
CA ALA A 369 11.45 1.64 -8.03
C ALA A 369 10.71 1.73 -9.38
N THR A 370 11.39 2.20 -10.40
CA THR A 370 10.90 2.25 -11.79
C THR A 370 11.64 1.23 -12.64
N ILE A 371 10.94 0.65 -13.60
CA ILE A 371 11.47 -0.21 -14.66
C ILE A 371 11.28 0.50 -15.99
N SER A 372 12.22 0.37 -16.92
CA SER A 372 11.98 0.79 -18.30
C SER A 372 11.10 -0.26 -18.97
N ASN A 373 9.93 0.14 -19.46
CA ASN A 373 9.09 -0.75 -20.25
C ASN A 373 9.82 -1.08 -21.56
N PRO A 374 10.13 -2.36 -21.84
CA PRO A 374 10.92 -2.74 -23.00
C PRO A 374 10.20 -2.52 -24.34
N VAL A 375 8.88 -2.31 -24.34
CA VAL A 375 8.05 -2.05 -25.53
C VAL A 375 7.86 -0.55 -25.77
N THR A 376 7.54 0.21 -24.71
CA THR A 376 7.20 1.64 -24.84
C THR A 376 8.39 2.56 -24.55
N GLY A 377 9.44 2.07 -23.91
CA GLY A 377 10.60 2.85 -23.46
C GLY A 377 10.30 3.77 -22.27
N VAL A 378 9.05 3.83 -21.80
CA VAL A 378 8.62 4.68 -20.68
C VAL A 378 9.01 4.02 -19.37
N LEU A 379 9.43 4.83 -18.39
CA LEU A 379 9.65 4.35 -17.02
C LEU A 379 8.29 4.06 -16.36
N GLU A 380 8.03 2.80 -16.07
CA GLU A 380 6.84 2.31 -15.36
C GLU A 380 7.19 1.90 -13.94
N THR A 381 6.22 1.89 -13.03
CA THR A 381 6.45 1.47 -11.65
C THR A 381 6.54 -0.05 -11.55
N ALA A 382 7.49 -0.57 -10.78
CA ALA A 382 7.68 -2.02 -10.64
C ALA A 382 6.54 -2.64 -9.81
N HIS A 383 5.62 -3.38 -10.44
CA HIS A 383 4.55 -4.09 -9.72
C HIS A 383 5.08 -5.15 -8.75
N TYR A 384 6.23 -5.76 -9.06
CA TYR A 384 6.88 -6.79 -8.24
C TYR A 384 7.61 -6.23 -7.00
N ARG A 385 7.87 -4.91 -6.94
CA ARG A 385 8.53 -4.24 -5.81
C ARG A 385 7.78 -2.98 -5.41
N ILE A 386 6.97 -3.08 -4.37
CA ILE A 386 6.19 -1.97 -3.84
C ILE A 386 6.89 -1.42 -2.60
N SER A 387 7.94 -0.63 -2.85
CA SER A 387 8.75 0.05 -1.84
C SER A 387 9.31 1.36 -2.39
N LYS A 388 9.65 2.30 -1.50
CA LYS A 388 10.55 3.40 -1.86
C LYS A 388 11.95 3.11 -1.37
N SER A 389 12.96 3.44 -2.17
CA SER A 389 14.36 3.29 -1.81
C SER A 389 15.14 4.59 -1.96
N ALA A 390 16.18 4.72 -1.15
CA ALA A 390 17.22 5.74 -1.24
C ALA A 390 18.57 5.05 -1.09
N TRP A 391 19.63 5.66 -1.62
CA TRP A 391 21.00 5.17 -1.50
C TRP A 391 21.83 6.21 -0.76
N LEU A 392 22.65 5.74 0.18
CA LEU A 392 23.48 6.56 1.04
C LEU A 392 24.94 6.11 0.92
N THR A 393 25.83 7.06 0.66
CA THR A 393 27.26 6.79 0.52
C THR A 393 28.01 7.04 1.82
N SER A 394 29.22 6.48 1.96
CA SER A 394 30.07 6.66 3.13
C SER A 394 30.39 8.13 3.45
N TYR A 395 30.64 8.95 2.42
CA TYR A 395 31.08 10.33 2.58
C TYR A 395 29.96 11.29 3.00
N GLU A 396 28.71 10.85 2.97
CA GLU A 396 27.57 11.70 3.35
C GLU A 396 27.46 11.92 4.86
N HIS A 397 27.82 10.92 5.66
CA HIS A 397 27.77 11.06 7.10
C HIS A 397 28.64 10.01 7.81
N PRO A 398 29.37 10.37 8.90
CA PRO A 398 30.20 9.42 9.65
C PRO A 398 29.45 8.20 10.23
N VAL A 399 28.11 8.26 10.33
CA VAL A 399 27.29 7.10 10.74
C VAL A 399 27.35 5.99 9.69
N ILE A 400 27.29 6.34 8.40
CA ILE A 400 27.30 5.37 7.31
C ILE A 400 28.64 4.66 7.25
N GLU A 401 29.73 5.42 7.42
CA GLU A 401 31.07 4.86 7.47
C GLU A 401 31.27 3.91 8.65
N ARG A 402 30.81 4.28 9.85
CA ARG A 402 30.84 3.37 11.00
C ARG A 402 30.02 2.11 10.79
N ILE A 403 28.91 2.19 10.06
CA ILE A 403 28.09 1.03 9.70
C ILE A 403 28.88 0.11 8.75
N ASN A 404 29.52 0.67 7.71
CA ASN A 404 30.33 -0.12 6.78
C ASN A 404 31.48 -0.83 7.51
N GLN A 405 32.25 -0.11 8.34
CA GLN A 405 33.33 -0.72 9.13
C GLN A 405 32.81 -1.83 10.05
N ARG A 406 31.63 -1.65 10.66
CA ARG A 406 31.02 -2.68 11.51
C ARG A 406 30.67 -3.94 10.72
N ILE A 407 30.15 -3.80 9.50
CA ILE A 407 29.83 -4.94 8.62
C ILE A 407 31.14 -5.66 8.23
N GLU A 408 32.19 -4.92 7.89
CA GLU A 408 33.51 -5.48 7.59
C GLU A 408 34.06 -6.28 8.77
N ASP A 409 34.08 -5.67 9.96
CA ASP A 409 34.64 -6.28 11.16
C ASP A 409 33.90 -7.58 11.56
N LEU A 410 32.60 -7.68 11.25
CA LEU A 410 31.76 -8.84 11.58
C LEU A 410 31.75 -9.93 10.51
N THR A 411 31.75 -9.55 9.24
CA THR A 411 31.71 -10.51 8.14
C THR A 411 33.10 -11.00 7.73
N GLY A 412 34.14 -10.22 8.06
CA GLY A 412 35.50 -10.39 7.55
C GLY A 412 35.66 -9.99 6.08
N LEU A 413 34.58 -9.54 5.41
CA LEU A 413 34.59 -9.15 4.01
C LEU A 413 34.91 -7.67 3.87
N GLU A 414 35.72 -7.32 2.88
CA GLU A 414 36.08 -5.92 2.57
C GLU A 414 34.89 -5.14 2.03
N MET A 415 34.79 -3.85 2.39
CA MET A 415 33.68 -2.98 1.95
C MET A 415 34.02 -2.09 0.75
N ASP A 416 35.27 -2.06 0.28
CA ASP A 416 35.73 -1.16 -0.80
C ASP A 416 34.98 -1.35 -2.12
N THR A 417 34.61 -2.59 -2.43
CA THR A 417 33.82 -2.95 -3.63
C THR A 417 32.34 -3.11 -3.33
N ALA A 418 31.91 -2.94 -2.08
CA ALA A 418 30.52 -3.09 -1.68
C ALA A 418 29.67 -1.89 -2.12
N GLU A 419 28.40 -2.14 -2.44
CA GLU A 419 27.50 -1.08 -2.91
C GLU A 419 27.17 -0.05 -1.82
N GLU A 420 26.61 1.08 -2.25
CA GLU A 420 26.05 2.08 -1.33
C GLU A 420 25.00 1.47 -0.40
N LEU A 421 24.82 2.08 0.77
CA LEU A 421 23.83 1.61 1.74
C LEU A 421 22.43 1.91 1.21
N GLN A 422 21.73 0.88 0.73
CA GLN A 422 20.35 1.04 0.29
C GLN A 422 19.44 1.10 1.51
N VAL A 423 18.58 2.11 1.60
CA VAL A 423 17.53 2.25 2.60
C VAL A 423 16.19 2.07 1.91
N ALA A 424 15.39 1.12 2.36
CA ALA A 424 14.06 0.84 1.82
C ALA A 424 12.96 1.05 2.87
N ASN A 425 11.86 1.65 2.42
CA ASN A 425 10.63 1.79 3.20
C ASN A 425 9.46 1.09 2.50
N TYR A 426 8.79 0.22 3.24
CA TYR A 426 7.57 -0.47 2.83
C TYR A 426 6.43 0.02 3.73
N GLY A 427 5.47 0.73 3.11
CA GLY A 427 4.18 1.02 3.73
C GLY A 427 3.27 -0.21 3.82
N VAL A 428 1.99 0.00 4.14
CA VAL A 428 0.98 -1.06 4.22
C VAL A 428 0.87 -1.77 2.86
N GLY A 429 0.90 -3.10 2.88
CA GLY A 429 0.91 -3.94 1.69
C GLY A 429 2.22 -3.89 0.90
N GLY A 430 3.19 -3.04 1.23
CA GLY A 430 4.47 -2.96 0.55
C GLY A 430 5.23 -4.29 0.62
N GLN A 431 5.74 -4.76 -0.52
CA GLN A 431 6.42 -6.06 -0.66
C GLN A 431 7.60 -5.99 -1.62
N TYR A 432 8.39 -7.06 -1.64
CA TYR A 432 9.32 -7.38 -2.72
C TYR A 432 9.12 -8.86 -3.07
N GLU A 433 8.69 -9.13 -4.29
CA GLU A 433 8.52 -10.49 -4.80
C GLU A 433 9.84 -11.31 -4.77
N PRO A 434 9.75 -12.65 -4.82
CA PRO A 434 10.93 -13.52 -4.82
C PRO A 434 11.98 -13.16 -5.88
N HIS A 435 13.21 -12.94 -5.44
CA HIS A 435 14.34 -12.58 -6.29
C HIS A 435 15.66 -13.16 -5.76
N PHE A 436 16.69 -13.01 -6.58
CA PHE A 436 18.08 -13.23 -6.20
C PHE A 436 18.79 -11.90 -6.08
N ASP A 437 19.73 -11.82 -5.15
CA ASP A 437 20.62 -10.66 -5.05
C ASP A 437 21.82 -10.78 -6.00
N PHE A 438 22.21 -12.00 -6.39
CA PHE A 438 23.27 -12.24 -7.36
C PHE A 438 22.75 -12.27 -8.79
N GLY A 439 23.64 -12.02 -9.75
CA GLY A 439 23.39 -12.06 -11.18
C GLY A 439 23.46 -13.50 -11.68
N ARG A 440 22.45 -13.93 -12.41
CA ARG A 440 22.32 -15.32 -12.87
C ARG A 440 23.12 -15.58 -14.15
N LYS A 441 23.31 -16.87 -14.50
CA LYS A 441 24.03 -17.27 -15.72
C LYS A 441 23.35 -16.73 -17.00
N ASP A 442 22.03 -16.54 -16.97
CA ASP A 442 21.23 -15.92 -18.02
C ASP A 442 21.29 -14.37 -18.02
N GLU A 443 22.00 -13.77 -17.08
CA GLU A 443 22.18 -12.32 -16.90
C GLU A 443 23.68 -11.94 -16.87
N PRO A 444 24.46 -12.26 -17.93
CA PRO A 444 25.91 -12.13 -17.91
C PRO A 444 26.41 -10.68 -17.75
N ASP A 445 25.56 -9.69 -18.05
CA ASP A 445 25.91 -8.27 -17.97
C ASP A 445 25.48 -7.60 -16.64
N ALA A 446 24.88 -8.34 -15.69
CA ALA A 446 24.24 -7.76 -14.48
C ALA A 446 25.12 -6.80 -13.65
N PHE A 447 26.44 -7.04 -13.59
CA PHE A 447 27.40 -6.17 -12.87
C PHE A 447 28.58 -5.74 -13.73
N LYS A 448 28.44 -5.84 -15.05
CA LYS A 448 29.55 -5.60 -15.99
C LYS A 448 30.00 -4.14 -15.98
N GLU A 449 29.06 -3.21 -15.82
CA GLU A 449 29.36 -1.76 -15.74
C GLU A 449 30.05 -1.37 -14.43
N LEU A 450 29.72 -2.04 -13.32
CA LEU A 450 30.35 -1.79 -12.02
C LEU A 450 31.78 -2.32 -11.98
N GLY A 451 32.08 -3.42 -12.69
CA GLY A 451 33.40 -4.01 -12.69
C GLY A 451 33.84 -4.52 -11.30
N THR A 452 32.90 -4.76 -10.39
CA THR A 452 33.15 -5.25 -9.02
C THR A 452 32.88 -6.76 -8.87
N GLY A 453 32.42 -7.43 -9.93
CA GLY A 453 32.04 -8.84 -9.88
C GLY A 453 30.63 -9.04 -9.32
N ASN A 454 30.24 -10.29 -9.10
CA ASN A 454 28.91 -10.64 -8.60
C ASN A 454 28.77 -10.35 -7.09
N ARG A 455 27.54 -10.22 -6.60
CA ARG A 455 27.25 -9.97 -5.18
C ARG A 455 27.43 -11.25 -4.39
N ILE A 456 28.47 -11.30 -3.56
CA ILE A 456 28.89 -12.49 -2.83
C ILE A 456 28.03 -12.75 -1.59
N ALA A 457 27.53 -11.69 -0.96
CA ALA A 457 26.75 -11.75 0.27
C ALA A 457 25.81 -10.55 0.43
N THR A 458 24.79 -10.74 1.24
CA THR A 458 23.83 -9.69 1.60
C THR A 458 23.79 -9.49 3.10
N TRP A 459 23.81 -8.22 3.51
CA TRP A 459 23.57 -7.80 4.87
C TRP A 459 22.33 -6.91 4.92
N LEU A 460 21.31 -7.35 5.68
CA LEU A 460 20.01 -6.70 5.78
C LEU A 460 19.74 -6.24 7.22
N PHE A 461 19.78 -4.94 7.48
CA PHE A 461 19.34 -4.36 8.76
C PHE A 461 17.81 -4.24 8.84
N TYR A 462 17.24 -4.57 9.99
CA TYR A 462 15.88 -4.20 10.36
C TYR A 462 15.90 -2.94 11.24
N MET A 463 15.31 -1.86 10.72
CA MET A 463 15.31 -0.53 11.35
C MET A 463 13.95 -0.15 11.96
N SER A 464 13.04 -1.10 12.07
CA SER A 464 11.72 -0.94 12.69
C SER A 464 11.17 -2.30 13.10
N ASP A 465 10.38 -2.30 14.18
CA ASP A 465 9.54 -3.44 14.51
C ASP A 465 8.29 -3.42 13.64
N VAL A 466 7.86 -4.60 13.19
CA VAL A 466 6.69 -4.79 12.33
C VAL A 466 5.71 -5.67 13.10
N PRO A 467 4.59 -5.13 13.61
CA PRO A 467 3.64 -5.89 14.41
C PRO A 467 3.09 -7.14 13.70
N ALA A 468 2.78 -7.02 12.40
CA ALA A 468 2.30 -8.15 11.60
C ALA A 468 2.76 -8.07 10.15
N GLY A 469 3.10 -9.23 9.58
CA GLY A 469 3.62 -9.36 8.23
C GLY A 469 5.08 -8.90 8.08
N GLY A 470 5.49 -8.56 6.85
CA GLY A 470 6.81 -7.97 6.61
C GLY A 470 8.02 -8.90 6.76
N ALA A 471 7.84 -10.21 6.97
CA ALA A 471 8.95 -11.17 7.08
C ALA A 471 9.84 -11.20 5.82
N THR A 472 11.13 -11.50 5.99
CA THR A 472 12.00 -11.92 4.88
C THR A 472 11.90 -13.43 4.78
N VAL A 473 11.43 -13.95 3.65
CA VAL A 473 11.19 -15.38 3.44
C VAL A 473 12.05 -15.93 2.33
N PHE A 474 12.43 -17.20 2.43
CA PHE A 474 13.22 -17.92 1.44
C PHE A 474 12.37 -19.09 0.91
N PRO A 475 11.60 -18.89 -0.19
CA PRO A 475 10.61 -19.85 -0.65
C PRO A 475 11.12 -21.27 -0.88
N ASP A 476 12.31 -21.40 -1.46
CA ASP A 476 12.86 -22.70 -1.88
C ASP A 476 13.23 -23.60 -0.69
N VAL A 477 13.60 -23.02 0.44
CA VAL A 477 13.99 -23.77 1.65
C VAL A 477 12.95 -23.73 2.76
N GLY A 478 11.99 -22.80 2.68
CA GLY A 478 10.94 -22.63 3.68
C GLY A 478 11.37 -21.82 4.92
N ALA A 479 12.47 -21.07 4.84
CA ALA A 479 12.92 -20.22 5.93
C ALA A 479 12.12 -18.90 5.99
N ALA A 480 11.89 -18.38 7.19
CA ALA A 480 11.20 -17.11 7.40
C ALA A 480 11.80 -16.37 8.58
N VAL A 481 12.27 -15.14 8.33
CA VAL A 481 12.96 -14.30 9.30
C VAL A 481 12.11 -13.07 9.57
N ARG A 482 11.61 -12.95 10.81
CA ARG A 482 10.74 -11.82 11.20
C ARG A 482 11.55 -10.54 11.45
N PRO A 483 11.03 -9.36 11.08
CA PRO A 483 11.71 -8.09 11.36
C PRO A 483 11.77 -7.85 12.87
N LYS A 484 12.95 -7.46 13.35
CA LYS A 484 13.16 -7.02 14.74
C LYS A 484 14.11 -5.83 14.72
N LYS A 485 13.67 -4.68 15.20
CA LYS A 485 14.46 -3.45 15.16
C LYS A 485 15.82 -3.64 15.83
N GLY A 486 16.86 -3.06 15.23
CA GLY A 486 18.22 -3.11 15.75
C GLY A 486 18.97 -4.40 15.42
N THR A 487 18.33 -5.36 14.71
CA THR A 487 18.98 -6.59 14.26
C THR A 487 19.40 -6.51 12.79
N ALA A 488 20.32 -7.38 12.38
CA ALA A 488 20.65 -7.60 10.98
C ALA A 488 20.61 -9.08 10.65
N VAL A 489 20.32 -9.41 9.39
CA VAL A 489 20.36 -10.76 8.85
C VAL A 489 21.40 -10.82 7.76
N PHE A 490 22.20 -11.88 7.77
CA PHE A 490 23.30 -12.10 6.85
C PHE A 490 23.21 -13.47 6.23
N TRP A 491 23.45 -13.54 4.92
CA TRP A 491 23.62 -14.78 4.16
C TRP A 491 24.59 -14.56 2.99
N TYR A 492 25.22 -15.64 2.55
CA TYR A 492 26.00 -15.65 1.32
C TYR A 492 25.09 -15.94 0.13
N ASN A 493 25.25 -15.17 -0.94
CA ASN A 493 24.52 -15.36 -2.19
C ASN A 493 25.23 -16.34 -3.13
N LEU A 494 26.56 -16.46 -2.98
CA LEU A 494 27.41 -17.33 -3.78
C LEU A 494 28.07 -18.41 -2.91
N PHE A 495 28.17 -19.60 -3.49
CA PHE A 495 29.04 -20.66 -2.99
C PHE A 495 30.52 -20.24 -3.04
N PRO A 496 31.41 -20.92 -2.30
CA PRO A 496 32.86 -20.71 -2.43
C PRO A 496 33.41 -20.91 -3.85
N SER A 497 32.69 -21.62 -4.72
CA SER A 497 33.02 -21.76 -6.15
C SER A 497 32.74 -20.50 -6.97
N GLY A 498 32.02 -19.52 -6.42
CA GLY A 498 31.50 -18.36 -7.14
C GLY A 498 30.16 -18.62 -7.85
N GLU A 499 29.66 -19.86 -7.85
CA GLU A 499 28.32 -20.16 -8.36
C GLU A 499 27.24 -19.59 -7.43
N GLY A 500 26.16 -19.06 -8.03
CA GLY A 500 25.01 -18.56 -7.29
C GLY A 500 24.27 -19.67 -6.54
N ASP A 501 24.02 -19.44 -5.25
CA ASP A 501 23.25 -20.35 -4.42
C ASP A 501 21.74 -20.09 -4.62
N TYR A 502 21.12 -20.90 -5.48
CA TYR A 502 19.68 -20.78 -5.77
C TYR A 502 18.79 -20.98 -4.53
N SER A 503 19.29 -21.58 -3.44
CA SER A 503 18.53 -21.70 -2.19
C SER A 503 18.37 -20.37 -1.44
N THR A 504 19.08 -19.33 -1.87
CA THR A 504 19.01 -17.97 -1.31
C THR A 504 17.95 -17.09 -1.99
N ARG A 505 17.14 -17.65 -2.89
CA ARG A 505 15.96 -16.98 -3.45
C ARG A 505 15.10 -16.48 -2.30
N HIS A 506 14.84 -15.19 -2.24
CA HIS A 506 14.17 -14.59 -1.09
C HIS A 506 13.23 -13.45 -1.49
N ALA A 507 12.32 -13.14 -0.58
CA ALA A 507 11.28 -12.15 -0.78
C ALA A 507 11.03 -11.37 0.52
N ALA A 508 10.48 -10.17 0.39
CA ALA A 508 9.90 -9.44 1.51
C ALA A 508 8.38 -9.57 1.47
N CYS A 509 7.82 -10.30 2.43
CA CYS A 509 6.37 -10.43 2.60
C CYS A 509 5.69 -9.07 2.74
N PRO A 510 4.44 -8.92 2.29
CA PRO A 510 3.70 -7.68 2.43
C PRO A 510 3.59 -7.26 3.90
N VAL A 511 3.78 -5.99 4.21
CA VAL A 511 3.55 -5.48 5.57
C VAL A 511 2.05 -5.46 5.84
N LEU A 512 1.58 -6.30 6.76
CA LEU A 512 0.16 -6.35 7.14
C LEU A 512 -0.20 -5.19 8.07
N VAL A 513 0.65 -4.95 9.07
CA VAL A 513 0.46 -3.86 10.05
C VAL A 513 1.80 -3.21 10.35
N GLY A 514 1.78 -1.88 10.40
CA GLY A 514 2.93 -1.06 10.79
C GLY A 514 3.76 -0.63 9.59
N ASN A 515 5.03 -0.32 9.86
CA ASN A 515 5.92 0.32 8.90
C ASN A 515 7.27 -0.41 8.88
N LYS A 516 7.66 -0.96 7.73
CA LYS A 516 8.94 -1.68 7.61
C LYS A 516 9.99 -0.76 6.99
N TRP A 517 11.01 -0.47 7.78
CA TRP A 517 12.26 0.13 7.35
C TRP A 517 13.36 -0.91 7.41
N VAL A 518 14.06 -1.07 6.31
CA VAL A 518 15.23 -1.94 6.22
C VAL A 518 16.36 -1.24 5.49
N SER A 519 17.57 -1.74 5.68
CA SER A 519 18.70 -1.29 4.91
C SER A 519 19.51 -2.47 4.40
N ASN A 520 19.73 -2.52 3.09
CA ASN A 520 20.55 -3.52 2.41
C ASN A 520 21.95 -2.99 2.18
N LYS A 521 22.93 -3.85 2.41
CA LYS A 521 24.31 -3.69 1.96
C LYS A 521 24.68 -4.94 1.16
N TRP A 522 25.00 -4.75 -0.11
CA TRP A 522 25.46 -5.80 -1.00
C TRP A 522 26.97 -5.76 -1.10
N ILE A 523 27.61 -6.91 -0.86
CA ILE A 523 29.06 -7.06 -0.85
C ILE A 523 29.45 -7.81 -2.11
N HIS A 524 30.45 -7.32 -2.83
CA HIS A 524 30.91 -7.93 -4.08
C HIS A 524 32.08 -8.90 -3.88
N GLU A 525 32.27 -9.81 -4.83
CA GLU A 525 33.30 -10.85 -4.77
C GLU A 525 34.73 -10.33 -5.01
N ARG A 526 34.92 -9.25 -5.79
CA ARG A 526 36.26 -8.67 -6.00
C ARG A 526 36.76 -7.98 -4.73
N GLY A 527 38.04 -8.14 -4.42
CA GLY A 527 38.64 -7.69 -3.15
C GLY A 527 38.55 -8.74 -2.04
N GLN A 528 37.82 -9.84 -2.25
CA GLN A 528 37.67 -10.90 -1.26
C GLN A 528 38.62 -12.08 -1.48
N GLU A 529 39.51 -12.03 -2.46
CA GLU A 529 40.32 -13.17 -2.94
C GLU A 529 41.15 -13.81 -1.83
N PHE A 530 41.64 -12.98 -0.88
CA PHE A 530 42.44 -13.44 0.26
C PHE A 530 41.62 -13.60 1.55
N ARG A 531 40.44 -12.99 1.63
CA ARG A 531 39.56 -13.02 2.81
C ARG A 531 38.60 -14.22 2.77
N ARG A 532 38.17 -14.62 1.57
CA ARG A 532 37.31 -15.79 1.31
C ARG A 532 37.86 -16.57 0.10
N PRO A 533 38.87 -17.45 0.31
CA PRO A 533 39.46 -18.22 -0.78
C PRO A 533 38.42 -19.10 -1.49
N CYS A 534 38.44 -19.09 -2.82
CA CYS A 534 37.55 -19.92 -3.61
C CYS A 534 37.89 -21.40 -3.44
N THR A 535 36.86 -22.26 -3.47
CA THR A 535 37.04 -23.71 -3.52
C THR A 535 36.16 -24.30 -4.63
N LEU A 536 36.39 -25.56 -5.00
CA LEU A 536 35.56 -26.23 -6.00
C LEU A 536 34.21 -26.73 -5.44
N GLU A 537 33.93 -26.48 -4.15
CA GLU A 537 32.75 -27.01 -3.48
C GLU A 537 31.54 -26.07 -3.60
N GLU A 538 30.40 -26.66 -3.99
CA GLU A 538 29.08 -26.00 -3.99
C GLU A 538 28.31 -26.33 -2.70
N ILE A 539 28.99 -26.27 -1.56
CA ILE A 539 28.41 -26.54 -0.24
C ILE A 539 28.63 -25.29 0.62
N SER A 540 27.56 -24.75 1.20
CA SER A 540 27.65 -23.66 2.19
C SER A 540 28.22 -24.21 3.50
N SER A 541 29.29 -23.57 4.00
CA SER A 541 29.98 -23.92 5.25
C SER A 541 29.31 -23.38 6.51
#